data_AF-A0A814HBE4-F1
#
_entry.id   AF-A0A814HBE4-F1
#
_cell.length_a   1.000
_cell.length_b   1.000
_cell.length_c   1.000
_cell.angle_alpha   90.00
_cell.angle_beta   90.00
_cell.angle_gamma   90.00
#
_symmetry.space_group_name_H-M   'P 1'
#
loop_
_entity.id
_entity.type
_entity.pdbx_description
1 polymer ?
#
loop_
_entity_poly.entity_id
_entity_poly.type
_entity_poly.pdbx_seq_one_letter_code
_entity_poly.pdbx_strand_id
1 'polypeptide(L)'
;MASNSRRRLSFVDFAHPQAWHKLIEYAQVTIAFTKLITDFTNQWAKICFLASSQLHQLVIDFRKKTETEIRGKCQLGGMMYDLWESLLLESELESQSLKKMACLMEKEICIPLGSFITSKSVQLSINKQHRSDLNEILEKSHEIVRELQEEYAKTYNDSGVTPEFHRAHNLYVLELTGVNSLLSKYQYHILPQLLQGMEQTQVEIIDTVCQNLQLIASLIQNYHEQRHCSLASFVVTSTATNPNEELENYICSMNETSGGSSTPPVHIEFESFVSPVNTRNTISSHYLSPHTTSTDQLIVYAAPVIQSQLSSRCKQTGERIKEIKKDKSTLLTNISKTPVKQSQPQQQQQPHEDQQQ
;
A
#
# COMPACT_ATOMS: atom_id res chain seq x y z
N MET A 1 -23.56 -38.73 4.22
CA MET A 1 -22.72 -38.47 3.03
C MET A 1 -21.41 -39.22 3.23
N ALA A 2 -21.27 -40.38 2.59
CA ALA A 2 -20.09 -41.22 2.70
C ALA A 2 -18.95 -40.59 1.90
N SER A 3 -17.93 -40.09 2.58
CA SER A 3 -16.70 -39.63 1.94
C SER A 3 -16.01 -40.83 1.30
N ASN A 4 -15.86 -40.79 -0.02
CA ASN A 4 -14.97 -41.68 -0.77
C ASN A 4 -13.56 -41.62 -0.14
N SER A 5 -13.23 -42.60 0.70
CA SER A 5 -11.86 -42.83 1.19
C SER A 5 -11.00 -43.34 0.03
N ARG A 6 -10.69 -42.45 -0.93
CA ARG A 6 -9.62 -42.71 -1.90
C ARG A 6 -8.34 -42.89 -1.11
N ARG A 7 -7.71 -44.07 -1.24
CA ARG A 7 -6.39 -44.34 -0.67
C ARG A 7 -5.47 -43.19 -1.09
N ARG A 8 -4.87 -42.52 -0.11
CA ARG A 8 -3.89 -41.46 -0.36
C ARG A 8 -2.68 -42.12 -1.00
N LEU A 9 -2.43 -41.77 -2.26
CA LEU A 9 -1.21 -42.19 -2.97
C LEU A 9 -0.01 -41.49 -2.33
N SER A 10 1.07 -42.24 -2.14
CA SER A 10 2.35 -41.80 -1.57
C SER A 10 3.46 -41.94 -2.60
N PHE A 11 4.61 -41.28 -2.40
CA PHE A 11 5.77 -41.49 -3.26
C PHE A 11 6.27 -42.93 -3.23
N VAL A 12 5.98 -43.67 -2.16
CA VAL A 12 6.30 -45.10 -2.04
C VAL A 12 5.56 -45.94 -3.11
N ASP A 13 4.36 -45.51 -3.54
CA ASP A 13 3.61 -46.17 -4.62
C ASP A 13 4.28 -45.98 -6.00
N PHE A 14 5.29 -45.10 -6.10
CA PHE A 14 6.05 -44.78 -7.31
C PHE A 14 7.50 -45.28 -7.25
N ALA A 15 7.74 -46.44 -6.63
CA ALA A 15 9.08 -47.04 -6.51
C ALA A 15 9.75 -47.44 -7.84
N HIS A 16 9.07 -47.30 -8.98
CA HIS A 16 9.64 -47.62 -10.29
C HIS A 16 10.78 -46.63 -10.66
N PRO A 17 11.92 -47.11 -11.20
CA PRO A 17 13.06 -46.24 -11.55
C PRO A 17 12.71 -45.06 -12.47
N GLN A 18 11.77 -45.25 -13.40
CA GLN A 18 11.33 -44.18 -14.31
C GLN A 18 10.55 -43.06 -13.62
N ALA A 19 9.99 -43.31 -12.43
CA ALA A 19 9.27 -42.28 -11.68
C ALA A 19 10.21 -41.35 -10.92
N TRP A 20 11.43 -41.82 -10.58
CA TRP A 20 12.42 -41.04 -9.83
C TRP A 20 12.72 -39.69 -10.48
N HIS A 21 12.96 -39.67 -11.79
CA HIS A 21 13.26 -38.43 -12.52
C HIS A 21 12.13 -37.41 -12.39
N LYS A 22 10.87 -37.86 -12.45
CA LYS A 22 9.69 -36.99 -12.30
C LYS A 22 9.55 -36.46 -10.88
N LEU A 23 9.84 -37.28 -9.86
CA LEU A 23 9.81 -36.83 -8.46
C LEU A 23 10.87 -35.77 -8.18
N ILE A 24 12.07 -35.95 -8.74
CA ILE A 24 13.15 -34.96 -8.67
C ILE A 24 12.77 -33.67 -9.38
N GLU A 25 12.26 -33.76 -10.61
CA GLU A 25 11.81 -32.60 -11.38
C GLU A 25 10.74 -31.81 -10.62
N TYR A 26 9.74 -32.51 -10.06
CA TYR A 26 8.70 -31.91 -9.24
C TYR A 26 9.26 -31.17 -8.01
N ALA A 27 10.22 -31.78 -7.29
CA ALA A 27 10.88 -31.12 -6.17
C ALA A 27 11.66 -29.88 -6.60
N GLN A 28 12.39 -29.94 -7.72
CA GLN A 28 13.12 -28.79 -8.28
C GLN A 28 12.20 -27.64 -8.65
N VAL A 29 11.08 -27.94 -9.33
CA VAL A 29 10.08 -26.94 -9.70
C VAL A 29 9.48 -26.30 -8.45
N THR A 30 9.20 -27.08 -7.40
CA THR A 30 8.62 -26.55 -6.17
C THR A 30 9.60 -25.63 -5.42
N ILE A 31 10.88 -25.99 -5.36
CA ILE A 31 11.93 -25.13 -4.80
C ILE A 31 12.06 -23.84 -5.63
N ALA A 32 12.06 -23.94 -6.96
CA ALA A 32 12.13 -22.79 -7.85
C ALA A 32 10.92 -21.86 -7.70
N PHE A 33 9.72 -22.43 -7.55
CA PHE A 33 8.50 -21.68 -7.27
C PHE A 33 8.56 -20.97 -5.90
N THR A 34 9.08 -21.65 -4.88
CA THR A 34 9.31 -21.04 -3.56
C THR A 34 10.26 -19.84 -3.66
N LYS A 35 11.34 -19.98 -4.44
CA LYS A 35 12.27 -18.87 -4.72
C LYS A 35 11.58 -17.71 -5.44
N LEU A 36 10.74 -17.98 -6.41
CA LEU A 36 9.98 -16.94 -7.12
C LEU A 36 9.11 -16.11 -6.14
N ILE A 37 8.45 -16.77 -5.18
CA ILE A 37 7.66 -16.09 -4.14
C ILE A 37 8.56 -15.22 -3.25
N THR A 38 9.71 -15.74 -2.83
CA THR A 38 10.70 -14.99 -2.04
C THR A 38 11.18 -13.75 -2.78
N ASP A 39 11.57 -13.90 -4.06
CA ASP A 39 12.10 -12.81 -4.87
C ASP A 39 11.03 -11.74 -5.13
N PHE A 40 9.79 -12.14 -5.39
CA PHE A 40 8.65 -11.22 -5.51
C PHE A 40 8.42 -10.45 -4.20
N THR A 41 8.36 -11.15 -3.07
CA THR A 41 8.12 -10.53 -1.76
C THR A 41 9.25 -9.56 -1.38
N ASN A 42 10.49 -9.88 -1.73
CA ASN A 42 11.64 -9.01 -1.52
C ASN A 42 11.56 -7.74 -2.38
N GLN A 43 11.17 -7.85 -3.65
CA GLN A 43 10.95 -6.67 -4.50
C GLN A 43 9.81 -5.80 -3.97
N TRP A 44 8.72 -6.42 -3.50
CA TRP A 44 7.62 -5.69 -2.87
C TRP A 44 8.08 -4.93 -1.62
N ALA A 45 8.82 -5.58 -0.72
CA ALA A 45 9.38 -4.94 0.47
C ALA A 45 10.23 -3.71 0.10
N LYS A 46 11.07 -3.80 -0.94
CA LYS A 46 11.88 -2.67 -1.43
C LYS A 46 11.03 -1.51 -1.94
N ILE A 47 9.95 -1.79 -2.68
CA ILE A 47 9.01 -0.77 -3.15
C ILE A 47 8.35 -0.06 -1.96
N CYS A 48 7.88 -0.82 -0.97
CA CYS A 48 7.27 -0.25 0.24
C CYS A 48 8.27 0.60 1.04
N PHE A 49 9.53 0.17 1.14
CA PHE A 49 10.58 0.94 1.80
C PHE A 49 10.86 2.27 1.06
N LEU A 50 10.98 2.23 -0.27
CA LEU A 50 11.18 3.43 -1.08
C LEU A 50 10.00 4.40 -0.95
N ALA A 51 8.77 3.90 -1.05
CA ALA A 51 7.55 4.70 -0.89
C ALA A 51 7.50 5.36 0.49
N SER A 52 7.84 4.62 1.55
CA SER A 52 7.97 5.16 2.90
C SER A 52 8.98 6.31 2.96
N SER A 53 10.20 6.13 2.45
CA SER A 53 11.24 7.15 2.49
C SER A 53 10.83 8.42 1.72
N GLN A 54 10.23 8.26 0.53
CA GLN A 54 9.77 9.40 -0.26
C GLN A 54 8.64 10.17 0.43
N LEU A 55 7.66 9.46 1.00
CA LEU A 55 6.57 10.09 1.74
C LEU A 55 7.05 10.79 3.00
N HIS A 56 8.00 10.21 3.73
CA HIS A 56 8.60 10.85 4.90
C HIS A 56 9.33 12.15 4.53
N GLN A 57 10.13 12.11 3.46
CA GLN A 57 10.85 13.29 2.98
C GLN A 57 9.88 14.40 2.55
N LEU A 58 8.81 14.04 1.86
CA LEU A 58 7.75 14.97 1.46
C LEU A 58 7.15 15.70 2.69
N VAL A 59 6.82 14.95 3.76
CA VAL A 59 6.30 15.55 5.00
C VAL A 59 7.30 16.54 5.61
N ILE A 60 8.59 16.17 5.68
CA ILE A 60 9.64 17.05 6.21
C ILE A 60 9.74 18.34 5.40
N ASP A 61 9.75 18.24 4.07
CA ASP A 61 9.92 19.39 3.18
C ASP A 61 8.73 20.34 3.28
N PHE A 62 7.51 19.81 3.36
CA PHE A 62 6.30 20.61 3.49
C PHE A 62 6.13 21.22 4.89
N ARG A 63 6.56 20.55 5.96
CA ARG A 63 6.62 21.19 7.31
C ARG A 63 7.60 22.36 7.33
N LYS A 64 8.80 22.19 6.74
CA LYS A 64 9.78 23.29 6.63
C LYS A 64 9.22 24.47 5.84
N LYS A 65 8.58 24.20 4.70
CA LYS A 65 7.93 25.22 3.88
C LYS A 65 6.80 25.93 4.63
N THR A 66 6.03 25.20 5.43
CA THR A 66 4.96 25.75 6.27
C THR A 66 5.53 26.73 7.29
N GLU A 67 6.63 26.38 7.96
CA GLU A 67 7.29 27.28 8.93
C GLU A 67 7.83 28.54 8.26
N THR A 68 8.50 28.41 7.10
CA THR A 68 9.16 29.55 6.44
C THR A 68 8.19 30.48 5.69
N GLU A 69 7.16 29.92 5.04
CA GLU A 69 6.29 30.69 4.14
C GLU A 69 4.97 31.10 4.79
N ILE A 70 4.42 30.31 5.71
CA ILE A 70 3.07 30.50 6.25
C ILE A 70 3.13 31.13 7.64
N ARG A 71 3.86 30.52 8.57
CA ARG A 71 3.86 30.91 9.99
C ARG A 71 4.41 32.33 10.23
N GLY A 72 5.32 32.80 9.38
CA GLY A 72 5.87 34.16 9.44
C GLY A 72 5.00 35.24 8.77
N LYS A 73 4.01 34.88 7.96
CA LYS A 73 3.20 35.83 7.15
C LYS A 73 1.74 35.90 7.53
N CYS A 74 1.24 34.89 8.21
CA CYS A 74 -0.13 34.83 8.68
C CYS A 74 -0.12 34.40 10.14
N GLN A 75 -0.91 35.09 10.97
CA GLN A 75 -1.39 34.55 12.24
C GLN A 75 -2.40 33.42 11.98
N LEU A 76 -2.12 32.53 11.02
CA LEU A 76 -2.87 31.28 10.80
C LEU A 76 -2.49 30.32 11.94
N GLY A 77 -2.82 30.71 13.16
CA GLY A 77 -2.87 29.83 14.34
C GLY A 77 -4.28 29.30 14.53
N GLY A 78 -4.98 29.00 13.43
CA GLY A 78 -6.38 28.59 13.41
C GLY A 78 -6.55 27.14 12.94
N MET A 79 -7.79 26.69 12.93
CA MET A 79 -8.19 25.31 12.62
C MET A 79 -7.72 24.83 11.23
N MET A 80 -7.53 25.75 10.26
CA MET A 80 -7.00 25.39 8.94
C MET A 80 -5.54 24.92 9.01
N TYR A 81 -4.74 25.51 9.89
CA TYR A 81 -3.36 25.09 10.13
C TYR A 81 -3.33 23.74 10.85
N ASP A 82 -4.16 23.56 11.87
CA ASP A 82 -4.25 22.30 12.62
C ASP A 82 -4.73 21.14 11.72
N LEU A 83 -5.65 21.43 10.79
CA LEU A 83 -6.10 20.44 9.81
C LEU A 83 -4.99 20.06 8.82
N TRP A 84 -4.18 21.02 8.38
CA TRP A 84 -3.01 20.76 7.54
C TRP A 84 -1.94 19.95 8.28
N GLU A 85 -1.59 20.32 9.51
CA GLU A 85 -0.64 19.56 10.33
C GLU A 85 -1.16 18.15 10.64
N SER A 86 -2.48 17.99 10.83
CA SER A 86 -3.11 16.69 10.97
C SER A 86 -2.92 15.83 9.72
N LEU A 87 -3.09 16.41 8.52
CA LEU A 87 -2.86 15.69 7.26
C LEU A 87 -1.38 15.26 7.11
N LEU A 88 -0.45 16.14 7.48
CA LEU A 88 0.98 15.85 7.46
C LEU A 88 1.36 14.75 8.47
N LEU A 89 0.74 14.75 9.65
CA LEU A 89 0.91 13.71 10.66
C LEU A 89 0.38 12.36 10.16
N GLU A 90 -0.81 12.31 9.57
CA GLU A 90 -1.36 11.09 8.97
C GLU A 90 -0.47 10.53 7.86
N SER A 91 0.08 11.40 7.02
CA SER A 91 1.04 11.03 5.97
C SER A 91 2.35 10.47 6.56
N GLU A 92 2.82 11.01 7.68
CA GLU A 92 3.98 10.48 8.39
C GLU A 92 3.71 9.10 9.00
N LEU A 93 2.53 8.90 9.61
CA LEU A 93 2.11 7.60 10.13
C LEU A 93 1.98 6.55 9.03
N GLU A 94 1.49 6.92 7.84
CA GLU A 94 1.48 6.05 6.67
C GLU A 94 2.90 5.64 6.27
N SER A 95 3.83 6.60 6.20
CA SER A 95 5.23 6.32 5.88
C SER A 95 5.84 5.34 6.89
N GLN A 96 5.62 5.55 8.19
CA GLN A 96 6.12 4.65 9.23
C GLN A 96 5.51 3.23 9.11
N SER A 97 4.23 3.14 8.80
CA SER A 97 3.52 1.87 8.62
C SER A 97 4.03 1.10 7.40
N LEU A 98 4.26 1.78 6.27
CA LEU A 98 4.89 1.21 5.08
C LEU A 98 6.30 0.70 5.37
N LYS A 99 7.10 1.48 6.11
CA LYS A 99 8.45 1.07 6.53
C LYS A 99 8.41 -0.19 7.37
N LYS A 100 7.51 -0.23 8.35
CA LYS A 100 7.32 -1.38 9.25
C LYS A 100 6.92 -2.62 8.46
N MET A 101 5.96 -2.50 7.54
CA MET A 101 5.53 -3.60 6.68
C MET A 101 6.71 -4.12 5.82
N ALA A 102 7.48 -3.23 5.19
CA ALA A 102 8.67 -3.62 4.42
C ALA A 102 9.69 -4.38 5.27
N CYS A 103 10.00 -3.89 6.48
CA CYS A 103 10.92 -4.57 7.40
C CYS A 103 10.39 -5.93 7.86
N LEU A 104 9.09 -6.06 8.10
CA LEU A 104 8.48 -7.34 8.48
C LEU A 104 8.51 -8.34 7.31
N MET A 105 8.21 -7.90 6.09
CA MET A 105 8.34 -8.74 4.89
C MET A 105 9.77 -9.25 4.73
N GLU A 106 10.78 -8.40 4.93
CA GLU A 106 12.17 -8.81 4.83
C GLU A 106 12.57 -9.81 5.94
N LYS A 107 12.28 -9.49 7.20
CA LYS A 107 12.73 -10.26 8.37
C LYS A 107 11.96 -11.55 8.61
N GLU A 108 10.65 -11.53 8.44
CA GLU A 108 9.77 -12.65 8.78
C GLU A 108 9.54 -13.58 7.58
N ILE A 109 9.72 -13.09 6.34
CA ILE A 109 9.44 -13.87 5.13
C ILE A 109 10.69 -14.08 4.29
N CYS A 110 11.31 -13.00 3.77
CA CYS A 110 12.38 -13.13 2.78
C CYS A 110 13.62 -13.87 3.32
N ILE A 111 14.11 -13.47 4.50
CA ILE A 111 15.29 -14.08 5.11
C ILE A 111 15.05 -15.55 5.50
N PRO A 112 13.98 -15.91 6.25
CA PRO A 112 13.70 -17.29 6.60
C PRO A 112 13.46 -18.18 5.38
N LEU A 113 12.68 -17.69 4.41
CA LEU A 113 12.36 -18.46 3.21
C LEU A 113 13.59 -18.65 2.31
N GLY A 114 14.50 -17.66 2.24
CA GLY A 114 15.78 -17.79 1.55
C GLY A 114 16.69 -18.85 2.17
N SER A 115 16.79 -18.89 3.50
CA SER A 115 17.52 -19.95 4.23
C SER A 115 16.89 -21.32 4.00
N PHE A 116 15.56 -21.41 4.07
CA PHE A 116 14.79 -22.61 3.83
C PHE A 116 15.03 -23.18 2.42
N ILE A 117 14.95 -22.36 1.37
CA ILE A 117 15.24 -22.75 -0.03
C ILE A 117 16.64 -23.35 -0.16
N THR A 118 17.64 -22.73 0.47
CA THR A 118 19.02 -23.19 0.43
C THR A 118 19.15 -24.57 1.08
N SER A 119 18.58 -24.74 2.27
CA SER A 119 18.54 -26.02 2.98
C SER A 119 17.87 -27.12 2.16
N LYS A 120 16.70 -26.84 1.57
CA LYS A 120 15.97 -27.83 0.75
C LYS A 120 16.67 -28.18 -0.55
N SER A 121 17.39 -27.23 -1.16
CA SER A 121 18.22 -27.50 -2.34
C SER A 121 19.37 -28.46 -2.03
N VAL A 122 20.03 -28.27 -0.88
CA VAL A 122 21.08 -29.19 -0.41
C VAL A 122 20.49 -30.56 -0.09
N GLN A 123 19.36 -30.62 0.63
CA GLN A 123 18.68 -31.88 0.96
C GLN A 123 18.28 -32.66 -0.31
N LEU A 124 17.75 -31.98 -1.32
CA LEU A 124 17.43 -32.60 -2.60
C LEU A 124 18.68 -33.17 -3.29
N SER A 125 19.81 -32.46 -3.22
CA SER A 125 21.08 -32.90 -3.82
C SER A 125 21.63 -34.14 -3.12
N ILE A 126 21.53 -34.20 -1.79
CA ILE A 126 21.88 -35.39 -0.99
C ILE A 126 20.99 -36.57 -1.38
N ASN A 127 19.69 -36.38 -1.53
CA ASN A 127 18.77 -37.47 -1.95
C ASN A 127 19.10 -37.99 -3.35
N LYS A 128 19.49 -37.11 -4.28
CA LYS A 128 19.99 -37.50 -5.62
C LYS A 128 21.24 -38.37 -5.51
N GLN A 129 22.21 -37.92 -4.71
CA GLN A 129 23.46 -38.65 -4.52
C GLN A 129 23.19 -40.02 -3.88
N HIS A 130 22.42 -40.08 -2.80
CA HIS A 130 22.08 -41.33 -2.12
C HIS A 130 21.39 -42.33 -3.07
N ARG A 131 20.47 -41.87 -3.94
CA ARG A 131 19.87 -42.73 -4.96
C ARG A 131 20.91 -43.27 -5.95
N SER A 132 21.83 -42.40 -6.38
CA SER A 132 22.91 -42.75 -7.31
C SER A 132 23.84 -43.80 -6.70
N ASP A 133 24.29 -43.60 -5.46
CA ASP A 133 25.18 -44.50 -4.74
C ASP A 133 24.55 -45.88 -4.57
N LEU A 134 23.25 -45.93 -4.22
CA LEU A 134 22.51 -47.19 -4.12
C LEU A 134 22.42 -47.93 -5.45
N ASN A 135 22.21 -47.22 -6.56
CA ASN A 135 22.22 -47.85 -7.89
C ASN A 135 23.62 -48.37 -8.23
N GLU A 136 24.68 -47.61 -7.95
CA GLU A 136 26.05 -48.06 -8.20
C GLU A 136 26.40 -49.34 -7.43
N ILE A 137 25.99 -49.44 -6.16
CA ILE A 137 26.18 -50.64 -5.34
C ILE A 137 25.45 -51.84 -5.95
N LEU A 138 24.19 -51.65 -6.39
CA LEU A 138 23.40 -52.71 -7.01
C LEU A 138 24.03 -53.18 -8.33
N GLU A 139 24.42 -52.25 -9.21
CA GLU A 139 25.06 -52.58 -10.48
C GLU A 139 26.37 -53.35 -10.28
N LYS A 140 27.24 -52.90 -9.35
CA LYS A 140 28.48 -53.63 -9.03
C LYS A 140 28.21 -55.02 -8.47
N SER A 141 27.18 -55.16 -7.64
CA SER A 141 26.80 -56.46 -7.07
C SER A 141 26.28 -57.41 -8.16
N HIS A 142 25.49 -56.90 -9.11
CA HIS A 142 25.03 -57.67 -10.27
C HIS A 142 26.18 -58.07 -11.19
N GLU A 143 27.17 -57.19 -11.41
CA GLU A 143 28.36 -57.50 -12.20
C GLU A 143 29.17 -58.64 -11.60
N ILE A 144 29.43 -58.62 -10.29
CA ILE A 144 30.14 -59.71 -9.58
C ILE A 144 29.44 -61.06 -9.76
N VAL A 145 28.10 -61.08 -9.65
CA VAL A 145 27.32 -62.32 -9.85
C VAL A 145 27.42 -62.79 -11.30
N ARG A 146 27.43 -61.88 -12.27
CA ARG A 146 27.61 -62.21 -13.69
C ARG A 146 28.98 -62.81 -13.96
N GLU A 147 30.05 -62.20 -13.45
CA GLU A 147 31.42 -62.72 -13.58
C GLU A 147 31.56 -64.13 -12.97
N LEU A 148 31.00 -64.37 -11.78
CA LEU A 148 31.01 -65.68 -11.13
C LEU A 148 30.16 -66.72 -11.88
N GLN A 149 29.05 -66.31 -12.49
CA GLN A 149 28.24 -67.18 -13.34
C GLN A 149 29.03 -67.63 -14.58
N GLU A 150 29.75 -66.70 -15.20
CA GLU A 150 30.61 -66.98 -16.35
C GLU A 150 31.77 -67.91 -15.97
N GLU A 151 32.44 -67.68 -14.82
CA GLU A 151 33.49 -68.58 -14.31
C GLU A 151 32.94 -69.99 -14.02
N TYR A 152 31.77 -70.08 -13.38
CA TYR A 152 31.10 -71.34 -13.13
C TYR A 152 30.75 -72.10 -14.42
N ALA A 153 30.16 -71.41 -15.41
CA ALA A 153 29.82 -72.04 -16.69
C ALA A 153 31.07 -72.48 -17.46
N LYS A 154 32.12 -71.66 -17.45
CA LYS A 154 33.40 -71.95 -18.10
C LYS A 154 34.07 -73.18 -17.50
N THR A 155 34.18 -73.27 -16.17
CA THR A 155 34.82 -74.42 -15.49
C THR A 155 34.12 -75.74 -15.82
N TYR A 156 32.79 -75.75 -15.93
CA TYR A 156 32.04 -76.92 -16.40
C TYR A 156 32.34 -77.30 -17.85
N ASN A 157 32.38 -76.31 -18.75
CA ASN A 157 32.62 -76.54 -20.17
C ASN A 157 34.06 -77.02 -20.46
N ASP A 158 35.04 -76.50 -19.71
CA ASP A 158 36.46 -76.78 -19.93
C ASP A 158 36.87 -78.15 -19.35
N SER A 159 36.28 -78.60 -18.23
CA SER A 159 36.78 -79.77 -17.49
C SER A 159 35.70 -80.67 -16.89
N GLY A 160 34.42 -80.37 -17.10
CA GLY A 160 33.30 -81.13 -16.52
C GLY A 160 33.19 -80.96 -15.01
N VAL A 161 32.73 -82.01 -14.32
CA VAL A 161 32.52 -81.98 -12.86
C VAL A 161 33.84 -82.28 -12.14
N THR A 162 34.47 -81.21 -11.63
CA THR A 162 35.74 -81.24 -10.88
C THR A 162 35.61 -80.57 -9.51
N PRO A 163 36.58 -80.72 -8.60
CA PRO A 163 36.63 -79.93 -7.36
C PRO A 163 36.58 -78.41 -7.61
N GLU A 164 37.25 -77.95 -8.68
CA GLU A 164 37.26 -76.54 -9.10
C GLU A 164 35.88 -76.08 -9.57
N PHE A 165 35.14 -76.92 -10.29
CA PHE A 165 33.73 -76.68 -10.63
C PHE A 165 32.86 -76.51 -9.39
N HIS A 166 33.00 -77.40 -8.39
CA HIS A 166 32.25 -77.30 -7.13
C HIS A 166 32.61 -76.02 -6.36
N ARG A 167 33.87 -75.58 -6.38
CA ARG A 167 34.31 -74.31 -5.80
C ARG A 167 33.64 -73.11 -6.48
N ALA A 168 33.69 -73.05 -7.82
CA ALA A 168 33.09 -71.97 -8.60
C ALA A 168 31.57 -71.92 -8.41
N HIS A 169 30.91 -73.08 -8.39
CA HIS A 169 29.48 -73.21 -8.08
C HIS A 169 29.14 -72.64 -6.69
N ASN A 170 29.86 -73.04 -5.65
CA ASN A 170 29.59 -72.60 -4.29
C ASN A 170 29.78 -71.08 -4.13
N LEU A 171 30.80 -70.51 -4.76
CA LEU A 171 31.02 -69.06 -4.76
C LEU A 171 29.89 -68.33 -5.49
N TYR A 172 29.51 -68.80 -6.67
CA TYR A 172 28.40 -68.23 -7.43
C TYR A 172 27.08 -68.26 -6.63
N VAL A 173 26.72 -69.42 -6.05
CA VAL A 173 25.48 -69.57 -5.28
C VAL A 173 25.49 -68.69 -4.02
N LEU A 174 26.64 -68.57 -3.35
CA LEU A 174 26.80 -67.71 -2.17
C LEU A 174 26.55 -66.24 -2.53
N GLU A 175 27.24 -65.73 -3.56
CA GLU A 175 27.08 -64.33 -3.99
C GLU A 175 25.68 -64.07 -4.56
N LEU A 176 25.12 -64.97 -5.36
CA LEU A 176 23.75 -64.85 -5.85
C LEU A 176 22.74 -64.72 -4.71
N THR A 177 22.91 -65.52 -3.64
CA THR A 177 22.06 -65.44 -2.44
C THR A 177 22.24 -64.10 -1.73
N GLY A 178 23.49 -63.62 -1.62
CA GLY A 178 23.82 -62.31 -1.06
C GLY A 178 23.16 -61.16 -1.83
N VAL A 179 23.29 -61.14 -3.15
CA VAL A 179 22.71 -60.10 -4.02
C VAL A 179 21.18 -60.15 -4.02
N ASN A 180 20.57 -61.34 -4.01
CA ASN A 180 19.10 -61.46 -3.89
C ASN A 180 18.59 -60.90 -2.55
N SER A 181 19.33 -61.12 -1.47
CA SER A 181 19.04 -60.54 -0.15
C SER A 181 19.19 -59.02 -0.16
N LEU A 182 20.26 -58.51 -0.77
CA LEU A 182 20.48 -57.07 -0.96
C LEU A 182 19.36 -56.42 -1.77
N LEU A 183 18.97 -57.03 -2.90
CA LEU A 183 17.89 -56.54 -3.76
C LEU A 183 16.56 -56.51 -3.02
N SER A 184 16.25 -57.56 -2.26
CA SER A 184 15.05 -57.60 -1.42
C SER A 184 15.05 -56.48 -0.39
N LYS A 185 16.17 -56.31 0.34
CA LYS A 185 16.30 -55.22 1.33
C LYS A 185 16.19 -53.84 0.68
N TYR A 186 16.78 -53.67 -0.49
CA TYR A 186 16.70 -52.43 -1.25
C TYR A 186 15.26 -52.11 -1.67
N GLN A 187 14.54 -53.07 -2.26
CA GLN A 187 13.18 -52.87 -2.77
C GLN A 187 12.15 -52.67 -1.66
N TYR A 188 12.24 -53.43 -0.57
CA TYR A 188 11.20 -53.44 0.46
C TYR A 188 11.48 -52.52 1.65
N HIS A 189 12.72 -52.03 1.81
CA HIS A 189 13.08 -51.19 2.96
C HIS A 189 13.78 -49.89 2.56
N ILE A 190 14.91 -49.95 1.84
CA ILE A 190 15.76 -48.77 1.63
C ILE A 190 15.08 -47.76 0.68
N LEU A 191 14.59 -48.23 -0.47
CA LEU A 191 13.95 -47.36 -1.45
C LEU A 191 12.65 -46.73 -0.92
N PRO A 192 11.73 -47.47 -0.27
CA PRO A 192 10.57 -46.88 0.37
C PRO A 192 10.92 -45.79 1.39
N GLN A 193 11.94 -46.00 2.23
CA GLN A 193 12.39 -45.00 3.21
C GLN A 193 12.91 -43.72 2.53
N LEU A 194 13.70 -43.86 1.46
CA LEU A 194 14.17 -42.73 0.68
C LEU A 194 13.02 -41.94 0.06
N LEU A 195 12.04 -42.64 -0.53
CA LEU A 195 10.85 -42.02 -1.14
C LEU A 195 9.97 -41.33 -0.11
N GLN A 196 9.81 -41.92 1.08
CA GLN A 196 9.09 -41.31 2.19
C GLN A 196 9.78 -40.02 2.67
N GLY A 197 11.11 -40.03 2.80
CA GLY A 197 11.88 -38.84 3.16
C GLY A 197 11.74 -37.71 2.14
N MET A 198 11.71 -38.06 0.84
CA MET A 198 11.43 -37.10 -0.22
C MET A 198 10.01 -36.54 -0.16
N GLU A 199 9.00 -37.39 0.06
CA GLU A 199 7.61 -36.97 0.20
C GLU A 199 7.46 -36.01 1.39
N GLN A 200 8.06 -36.33 2.54
CA GLN A 200 8.04 -35.47 3.70
C GLN A 200 8.68 -34.11 3.39
N THR A 201 9.84 -34.09 2.74
CA THR A 201 10.50 -32.85 2.33
C THR A 201 9.59 -32.00 1.44
N GLN A 202 8.87 -32.64 0.53
CA GLN A 202 7.96 -31.96 -0.39
C GLN A 202 6.73 -31.39 0.32
N VAL A 203 6.14 -32.14 1.26
CA VAL A 203 5.05 -31.66 2.11
C VAL A 203 5.51 -30.47 2.95
N GLU A 204 6.70 -30.53 3.53
CA GLU A 204 7.29 -29.42 4.29
C GLU A 204 7.46 -28.15 3.43
N ILE A 205 7.89 -28.28 2.18
CA ILE A 205 8.00 -27.14 1.25
C ILE A 205 6.64 -26.51 1.00
N ILE A 206 5.64 -27.34 0.66
CA ILE A 206 4.29 -26.85 0.36
C ILE A 206 3.67 -26.16 1.57
N ASP A 207 3.75 -26.78 2.75
CA ASP A 207 3.22 -26.24 3.99
C ASP A 207 3.88 -24.89 4.35
N THR A 208 5.21 -24.83 4.26
CA THR A 208 5.97 -23.59 4.49
C THR A 208 5.55 -22.48 3.52
N VAL A 209 5.38 -22.80 2.23
CA VAL A 209 4.90 -21.83 1.24
C VAL A 209 3.50 -21.33 1.58
N CYS A 210 2.57 -22.23 1.92
CA CYS A 210 1.21 -21.86 2.30
C CYS A 210 1.19 -20.94 3.52
N GLN A 211 1.96 -21.25 4.56
CA GLN A 211 2.07 -20.43 5.76
C GLN A 211 2.65 -19.05 5.46
N ASN A 212 3.68 -18.97 4.62
CA ASN A 212 4.27 -17.68 4.23
C ASN A 212 3.31 -16.83 3.39
N LEU A 213 2.55 -17.44 2.48
CA LEU A 213 1.51 -16.71 1.71
C LEU A 213 0.40 -16.18 2.62
N GLN A 214 -0.02 -16.96 3.62
CA GLN A 214 -0.97 -16.49 4.64
C GLN A 214 -0.39 -15.34 5.47
N LEU A 215 0.89 -15.44 5.86
CA LEU A 215 1.58 -14.37 6.58
C LEU A 215 1.65 -13.08 5.75
N ILE A 216 2.03 -13.17 4.47
CA ILE A 216 2.02 -12.04 3.53
C ILE A 216 0.63 -11.38 3.52
N ALA A 217 -0.43 -12.16 3.30
CA ALA A 217 -1.81 -11.66 3.26
C ALA A 217 -2.19 -10.96 4.59
N SER A 218 -1.84 -11.55 5.74
CA SER A 218 -2.13 -10.98 7.05
C SER A 218 -1.38 -9.65 7.29
N LEU A 219 -0.13 -9.53 6.84
CA LEU A 219 0.64 -8.28 6.97
C LEU A 219 0.01 -7.14 6.16
N ILE A 220 -0.42 -7.44 4.94
CA ILE A 220 -1.10 -6.48 4.06
C ILE A 220 -2.44 -6.07 4.65
N GLN A 221 -3.23 -7.02 5.13
CA GLN A 221 -4.51 -6.75 5.77
C GLN A 221 -4.34 -5.83 6.99
N ASN A 222 -3.42 -6.16 7.89
CA ASN A 222 -3.14 -5.34 9.08
C ASN A 222 -2.71 -3.91 8.70
N TYR A 223 -1.90 -3.76 7.65
CA TYR A 223 -1.50 -2.44 7.13
C TYR A 223 -2.73 -1.63 6.65
N HIS A 224 -3.61 -2.26 5.87
CA HIS A 224 -4.81 -1.58 5.35
C HIS A 224 -5.81 -1.24 6.45
N GLU A 225 -5.99 -2.10 7.45
CA GLU A 225 -6.88 -1.83 8.59
C GLU A 225 -6.38 -0.64 9.41
N GLN A 226 -5.08 -0.59 9.71
CA GLN A 226 -4.47 0.56 10.41
C GLN A 226 -4.65 1.86 9.62
N ARG A 227 -4.39 1.82 8.30
CA ARG A 227 -4.58 2.95 7.40
C ARG A 227 -6.02 3.44 7.38
N HIS A 228 -6.98 2.52 7.30
CA HIS A 228 -8.39 2.85 7.26
C HIS A 228 -8.84 3.57 8.55
N CYS A 229 -8.46 3.04 9.71
CA CYS A 229 -8.78 3.67 11.00
C CYS A 229 -8.17 5.08 11.13
N SER A 230 -6.92 5.25 10.70
CA SER A 230 -6.21 6.54 10.72
C SER A 230 -6.92 7.59 9.85
N LEU A 231 -7.22 7.23 8.59
CA LEU A 231 -7.92 8.13 7.67
C LEU A 231 -9.35 8.43 8.10
N ALA A 232 -10.06 7.47 8.70
CA ALA A 232 -11.39 7.71 9.24
C ALA A 232 -11.38 8.78 10.34
N SER A 233 -10.37 8.75 11.21
CA SER A 233 -10.16 9.78 12.24
C SER A 233 -9.93 11.16 11.61
N PHE A 234 -9.07 11.25 10.61
CA PHE A 234 -8.82 12.50 9.89
C PHE A 234 -10.05 13.07 9.19
N VAL A 235 -10.88 12.21 8.56
CA VAL A 235 -12.13 12.64 7.94
C VAL A 235 -13.04 13.33 8.96
N VAL A 236 -13.19 12.74 10.16
CA VAL A 236 -13.99 13.35 11.23
C VAL A 236 -13.45 14.74 11.59
N THR A 237 -12.15 14.88 11.81
CA THR A 237 -11.50 16.18 12.10
C THR A 237 -11.75 17.19 10.97
N SER A 238 -11.61 16.78 9.71
CA SER A 238 -11.82 17.65 8.56
C SER A 238 -13.28 18.13 8.42
N THR A 239 -14.24 17.28 8.79
CA THR A 239 -15.66 17.64 8.75
C THR A 239 -16.10 18.52 9.93
N ALA A 240 -15.35 18.49 11.04
CA ALA A 240 -15.62 19.32 12.20
C ALA A 240 -15.12 20.77 12.01
N THR A 241 -14.20 21.02 11.07
CA THR A 241 -13.66 22.36 10.81
C THR A 241 -14.74 23.30 10.27
N ASN A 242 -15.03 24.36 11.02
CA ASN A 242 -16.05 25.35 10.67
C ASN A 242 -15.42 26.64 10.08
N PRO A 243 -15.66 26.98 8.81
CA PRO A 243 -15.08 28.17 8.19
C PRO A 243 -15.48 29.49 8.87
N ASN A 244 -16.67 29.56 9.48
CA ASN A 244 -17.12 30.79 10.15
C ASN A 244 -16.40 30.99 11.47
N GLU A 245 -16.17 29.92 12.23
CA GLU A 245 -15.41 29.95 13.48
C GLU A 245 -13.95 30.29 13.21
N GLU A 246 -13.36 29.83 12.09
CA GLU A 246 -12.01 30.23 11.68
C GLU A 246 -11.92 31.74 11.41
N LEU A 247 -12.92 32.29 10.71
CA LEU A 247 -12.97 33.71 10.41
C LEU A 247 -13.17 34.55 11.68
N GLU A 248 -14.02 34.10 12.60
CA GLU A 248 -14.21 34.75 13.90
C GLU A 248 -12.92 34.76 14.72
N ASN A 249 -12.22 33.62 14.81
CA ASN A 249 -10.94 33.50 15.52
C ASN A 249 -9.90 34.46 14.95
N TYR A 250 -9.81 34.59 13.62
CA TYR A 250 -8.90 35.53 12.97
C TYR A 250 -9.26 37.01 13.24
N ILE A 251 -10.55 37.36 13.21
CA ILE A 251 -10.99 38.73 13.52
C ILE A 251 -10.70 39.07 15.00
N CYS A 252 -10.90 38.12 15.91
CA CYS A 252 -10.56 38.27 17.32
C CYS A 252 -9.06 38.50 17.52
N SER A 253 -8.19 37.71 16.88
CA SER A 253 -6.73 37.89 17.02
C SER A 253 -6.23 39.24 16.48
N MET A 254 -6.85 39.75 15.41
CA MET A 254 -6.61 41.10 14.88
C MET A 254 -7.03 42.21 15.86
N ASN A 255 -8.12 42.03 16.60
CA ASN A 255 -8.59 43.01 17.59
C ASN A 255 -7.70 43.07 18.84
N GLU A 256 -7.12 41.94 19.25
CA GLU A 256 -6.19 41.87 20.38
C GLU A 256 -4.84 42.53 20.05
N THR A 257 -4.35 42.36 18.81
CA THR A 257 -3.08 42.92 18.36
C THR A 257 -3.14 44.41 18.02
N SER A 258 -4.32 44.96 17.74
CA SER A 258 -4.53 46.37 17.36
C SER A 258 -4.77 47.32 18.53
N GLY A 259 -4.68 46.87 19.78
CA GLY A 259 -4.74 47.77 20.94
C GLY A 259 -6.07 48.54 21.09
N GLY A 260 -7.20 47.92 20.74
CA GLY A 260 -8.52 48.37 21.20
C GLY A 260 -9.29 49.36 20.31
N SER A 261 -9.01 49.51 19.02
CA SER A 261 -9.79 50.41 18.14
C SER A 261 -10.17 49.79 16.78
N SER A 262 -10.75 48.59 16.79
CA SER A 262 -11.48 48.04 15.63
C SER A 262 -12.99 48.17 15.76
N THR A 263 -13.49 48.82 16.80
CA THR A 263 -14.91 49.18 16.86
C THR A 263 -15.22 50.11 15.69
N PRO A 264 -16.32 49.89 14.96
CA PRO A 264 -16.72 50.82 13.90
C PRO A 264 -16.73 52.25 14.46
N PRO A 265 -16.29 53.25 13.68
CA PRO A 265 -16.22 54.63 14.13
C PRO A 265 -17.54 55.03 14.80
N VAL A 266 -17.45 55.67 15.97
CA VAL A 266 -18.62 56.18 16.68
C VAL A 266 -19.41 57.07 15.70
N HIS A 267 -20.72 56.91 15.69
CA HIS A 267 -21.59 57.70 14.82
C HIS A 267 -21.30 59.18 15.03
N ILE A 268 -20.95 59.88 13.95
CA ILE A 268 -20.70 61.32 14.00
C ILE A 268 -22.04 61.98 14.35
N GLU A 269 -22.14 62.51 15.56
CA GLU A 269 -23.27 63.35 15.94
C GLU A 269 -23.12 64.70 15.22
N PHE A 270 -24.24 65.28 14.78
CA PHE A 270 -24.22 66.63 14.24
C PHE A 270 -23.77 67.59 15.35
N GLU A 271 -22.57 68.15 15.22
CA GLU A 271 -22.14 69.26 16.07
C GLU A 271 -23.12 70.42 15.89
N SER A 272 -23.85 70.74 16.96
CA SER A 272 -24.72 71.91 16.96
C SER A 272 -23.84 73.15 16.88
N PHE A 273 -23.78 73.78 15.70
CA PHE A 273 -23.32 75.15 15.61
C PHE A 273 -24.30 76.01 16.41
N VAL A 274 -23.90 76.40 17.62
CA VAL A 274 -24.65 77.34 18.44
C VAL A 274 -24.55 78.70 17.77
N SER A 275 -25.52 79.01 16.90
CA SER A 275 -25.82 80.39 16.56
C SER A 275 -26.38 81.06 17.83
N PRO A 276 -25.91 82.27 18.21
CA PRO A 276 -26.18 82.85 19.51
C PRO A 276 -27.58 83.47 19.60
N VAL A 277 -28.64 82.77 19.20
CA VAL A 277 -30.01 83.05 19.66
C VAL A 277 -30.80 81.73 19.63
N ASN A 278 -31.00 81.17 20.81
CA ASN A 278 -32.15 80.37 21.23
C ASN A 278 -32.92 79.62 20.12
N THR A 279 -32.70 78.31 19.99
CA THR A 279 -33.79 77.34 19.73
C THR A 279 -33.29 75.92 19.97
N ARG A 280 -33.92 75.25 20.96
CA ARG A 280 -34.08 73.79 20.96
C ARG A 280 -34.83 73.43 19.67
N ASN A 281 -34.17 72.80 18.71
CA ASN A 281 -34.80 72.02 17.63
C ASN A 281 -33.73 71.20 16.90
N THR A 282 -33.35 70.06 17.49
CA THR A 282 -32.50 69.04 16.84
C THR A 282 -33.33 67.87 16.32
N ILE A 283 -34.50 68.14 15.75
CA ILE A 283 -35.29 67.15 14.99
C ILE A 283 -35.95 67.88 13.82
N SER A 284 -35.89 67.26 12.64
CA SER A 284 -36.53 67.64 11.38
C SER A 284 -37.78 68.53 11.56
N SER A 285 -37.59 69.82 11.34
CA SER A 285 -38.65 70.82 11.45
C SER A 285 -39.60 70.71 10.24
N HIS A 286 -40.60 69.86 10.36
CA HIS A 286 -41.74 69.81 9.42
C HIS A 286 -42.77 70.93 9.63
N TYR A 287 -42.49 71.91 10.49
CA TYR A 287 -43.35 73.07 10.72
C TYR A 287 -42.53 74.36 10.78
N LEU A 288 -42.19 74.92 9.60
CA LEU A 288 -41.75 76.31 9.51
C LEU A 288 -42.97 77.22 9.41
N SER A 289 -43.09 78.14 10.37
CA SER A 289 -44.10 79.20 10.46
C SER A 289 -43.97 80.21 9.30
N PRO A 290 -45.03 80.92 8.86
CA PRO A 290 -45.12 81.55 7.53
C PRO A 290 -44.31 82.85 7.32
N HIS A 291 -43.37 83.19 8.20
CA HIS A 291 -42.63 84.45 8.11
C HIS A 291 -41.14 84.18 8.04
N THR A 292 -40.68 83.65 6.90
CA THR A 292 -39.26 83.56 6.60
C THR A 292 -38.94 83.93 5.15
N THR A 293 -37.74 84.49 5.01
CA THR A 293 -37.05 85.03 3.83
C THR A 293 -37.10 84.11 2.60
N SER A 294 -36.98 84.71 1.40
CA SER A 294 -37.03 84.08 0.05
C SER A 294 -36.31 82.72 -0.08
N THR A 295 -35.24 82.50 0.67
CA THR A 295 -34.45 81.25 0.70
C THR A 295 -35.15 80.07 1.37
N ASP A 296 -35.98 80.30 2.39
CA ASP A 296 -36.64 79.23 3.15
C ASP A 296 -37.88 78.68 2.43
N GLN A 297 -38.56 79.51 1.62
CA GLN A 297 -39.65 79.05 0.75
C GLN A 297 -39.12 78.10 -0.34
N LEU A 298 -37.94 78.37 -0.91
CA LEU A 298 -37.29 77.47 -1.87
C LEU A 298 -37.01 76.09 -1.28
N ILE A 299 -36.63 76.00 0.00
CA ILE A 299 -36.37 74.72 0.68
C ILE A 299 -37.67 73.95 0.92
N VAL A 300 -38.75 74.62 1.36
CA VAL A 300 -40.06 73.99 1.59
C VAL A 300 -40.67 73.44 0.29
N TYR A 301 -40.48 74.13 -0.84
CA TYR A 301 -40.93 73.64 -2.15
C TYR A 301 -39.98 72.60 -2.78
N ALA A 302 -38.67 72.68 -2.53
CA ALA A 302 -37.70 71.73 -3.08
C ALA A 302 -37.64 70.41 -2.29
N ALA A 303 -37.89 70.41 -0.98
CA ALA A 303 -37.77 69.22 -0.13
C ALA A 303 -38.67 68.04 -0.55
N PRO A 304 -39.97 68.22 -0.88
CA PRO A 304 -40.81 67.13 -1.38
C PRO A 304 -40.33 66.58 -2.73
N VAL A 305 -39.80 67.46 -3.60
CA VAL A 305 -39.25 67.08 -4.91
C VAL A 305 -37.97 66.25 -4.72
N ILE A 306 -37.05 66.73 -3.88
CA ILE A 306 -35.79 66.04 -3.51
C ILE A 306 -36.11 64.69 -2.85
N GLN A 307 -37.09 64.63 -1.94
CA GLN A 307 -37.50 63.39 -1.29
C GLN A 307 -38.09 62.39 -2.28
N SER A 308 -38.92 62.84 -3.24
CA SER A 308 -39.45 61.94 -4.28
C SER A 308 -38.36 61.44 -5.23
N GLN A 309 -37.39 62.30 -5.58
CA GLN A 309 -36.25 61.94 -6.43
C GLN A 309 -35.32 60.96 -5.72
N LEU A 310 -35.01 61.17 -4.43
CA LEU A 310 -34.23 60.25 -3.61
C LEU A 310 -34.96 58.92 -3.44
N SER A 311 -36.27 58.93 -3.16
CA SER A 311 -37.07 57.70 -3.04
C SER A 311 -37.06 56.89 -4.34
N SER A 312 -37.23 57.55 -5.49
CA SER A 312 -37.15 56.91 -6.81
C SER A 312 -35.76 56.33 -7.08
N ARG A 313 -34.69 57.09 -6.80
CA ARG A 313 -33.31 56.61 -6.94
C ARG A 313 -33.00 55.44 -6.00
N CYS A 314 -33.45 55.48 -4.74
CA CYS A 314 -33.30 54.39 -3.78
C CYS A 314 -34.03 53.11 -4.21
N LYS A 315 -35.23 53.24 -4.80
CA LYS A 315 -35.93 52.09 -5.39
C LYS A 315 -35.14 51.51 -6.56
N GLN A 316 -34.67 52.35 -7.48
CA GLN A 316 -33.90 51.91 -8.64
C GLN A 316 -32.57 51.24 -8.24
N THR A 317 -31.84 51.80 -7.27
CA THR A 317 -30.61 51.17 -6.75
C THR A 317 -30.90 49.91 -5.96
N GLY A 318 -31.99 49.87 -5.19
CA GLY A 318 -32.44 48.68 -4.47
C GLY A 318 -32.76 47.52 -5.40
N GLU A 319 -33.48 47.75 -6.49
CA GLU A 319 -33.76 46.73 -7.52
C GLU A 319 -32.47 46.27 -8.22
N ARG A 320 -31.57 47.19 -8.57
CA ARG A 320 -30.27 46.84 -9.16
C ARG A 320 -29.41 45.99 -8.22
N ILE A 321 -29.45 46.24 -6.91
CA ILE A 321 -28.77 45.41 -5.90
C ILE A 321 -29.40 44.01 -5.82
N LYS A 322 -30.73 43.90 -5.94
CA LYS A 322 -31.41 42.59 -5.95
C LYS A 322 -31.03 41.79 -7.19
N GLU A 323 -30.97 42.41 -8.37
CA GLU A 323 -30.51 41.79 -9.60
C GLU A 323 -29.07 41.26 -9.46
N ILE A 324 -28.15 42.09 -8.96
CA ILE A 324 -26.76 41.69 -8.71
C ILE A 324 -26.67 40.51 -7.73
N LYS A 325 -27.47 40.51 -6.66
CA LYS A 325 -27.52 39.38 -5.71
C LYS A 325 -28.06 38.11 -6.35
N LYS A 326 -29.07 38.21 -7.21
CA LYS A 326 -29.63 37.09 -7.97
C LYS A 326 -28.61 36.52 -8.95
N ASP A 327 -27.89 37.37 -9.67
CA ASP A 327 -26.84 36.95 -10.60
C ASP A 327 -25.70 36.24 -9.87
N LYS A 328 -25.26 36.78 -8.72
CA LYS A 328 -24.27 36.14 -7.85
C LYS A 328 -24.71 34.76 -7.37
N SER A 329 -25.97 34.62 -6.95
CA SER A 329 -26.53 33.32 -6.52
C SER A 329 -26.58 32.32 -7.67
N THR A 330 -26.94 32.77 -8.86
CA THR A 330 -26.98 31.93 -10.08
C THR A 330 -25.58 31.44 -10.46
N LEU A 331 -24.57 32.31 -10.38
CA LEU A 331 -23.16 31.96 -10.63
C LEU A 331 -22.62 30.93 -9.63
N LEU A 332 -22.90 31.10 -8.33
CA LEU A 332 -22.49 30.14 -7.29
C LEU A 332 -23.13 28.76 -7.48
N THR A 333 -24.37 28.72 -7.98
CA THR A 333 -25.10 27.48 -8.28
C THR A 333 -24.53 26.76 -9.51
N ASN A 334 -24.04 27.50 -10.50
CA ASN A 334 -23.44 26.94 -11.71
C ASN A 334 -22.02 26.40 -11.45
N ILE A 335 -21.23 27.05 -10.61
CA ILE A 335 -19.87 26.59 -10.24
C ILE A 335 -19.93 25.24 -9.50
N SER A 336 -20.92 25.04 -8.62
CA SER A 336 -21.09 23.77 -7.88
C SER A 336 -21.59 22.59 -8.74
N LYS A 337 -21.98 22.81 -10.00
CA LYS A 337 -22.52 21.78 -10.91
C LYS A 337 -21.57 21.38 -12.04
N THR A 338 -20.36 21.92 -12.10
CA THR A 338 -19.37 21.55 -13.12
C THR A 338 -18.68 20.24 -12.71
N PRO A 339 -18.90 19.09 -13.39
CA PRO A 339 -18.16 17.88 -13.08
C PRO A 339 -16.71 18.05 -13.54
N VAL A 340 -15.78 17.70 -12.66
CA VAL A 340 -14.35 17.57 -12.95
C VAL A 340 -14.19 16.59 -14.12
N LYS A 341 -13.94 17.10 -15.32
CA LYS A 341 -13.45 16.27 -16.43
C LYS A 341 -12.06 15.77 -16.04
N GLN A 342 -11.95 14.46 -15.84
CA GLN A 342 -10.68 13.75 -15.73
C GLN A 342 -9.83 14.06 -16.96
N SER A 343 -8.72 14.76 -16.75
CA SER A 343 -7.68 14.96 -17.75
C SER A 343 -6.91 13.64 -17.91
N GLN A 344 -7.02 13.02 -19.10
CA GLN A 344 -6.12 11.96 -19.54
C GLN A 344 -4.69 12.51 -19.70
N PRO A 345 -3.63 11.71 -19.47
CA PRO A 345 -2.27 12.16 -19.63
C PRO A 345 -1.90 12.31 -21.11
N GLN A 346 -1.48 13.51 -21.51
CA GLN A 346 -0.85 13.79 -22.79
C GLN A 346 0.51 13.08 -22.86
N GLN A 347 0.67 12.23 -23.87
CA GLN A 347 1.96 11.73 -24.32
C GLN A 347 2.85 12.92 -24.76
N GLN A 348 4.01 13.07 -24.12
CA GLN A 348 5.09 13.89 -24.62
C GLN A 348 5.72 13.21 -25.85
N GLN A 349 5.56 13.84 -27.01
CA GLN A 349 6.40 13.58 -28.19
C GLN A 349 7.78 14.20 -27.94
N GLN A 350 8.83 13.38 -28.02
CA GLN A 350 10.22 13.82 -28.16
C GLN A 350 10.45 14.42 -29.55
N PRO A 351 11.27 15.48 -29.68
CA PRO A 351 11.76 15.92 -30.97
C PRO A 351 12.97 15.08 -31.41
N HIS A 352 12.93 14.69 -32.69
CA HIS A 352 14.01 14.09 -33.46
C HIS A 352 15.25 15.01 -33.47
N GLU A 353 16.41 14.46 -33.08
CA GLU A 353 17.71 15.05 -33.42
C GLU A 353 18.13 14.58 -34.82
N ASP A 354 18.50 15.56 -35.64
CA ASP A 354 19.10 15.41 -36.95
C ASP A 354 20.50 14.81 -36.84
N GLN A 355 20.75 13.74 -37.62
CA GLN A 355 22.09 13.33 -38.01
C GLN A 355 22.57 14.21 -39.16
N GLN A 356 23.54 15.09 -38.91
CA GLN A 356 24.52 15.50 -39.91
C GLN A 356 25.90 15.68 -39.28
N GLN A 357 26.87 15.02 -39.95
CA GLN A 357 28.34 15.02 -39.80
C GLN A 357 28.97 14.05 -38.81
#